data_AF-A0A7J4NLG8-F1
#
_entry.id   AF-A0A7J4NLG8-F1
#
_cell.length_a   1.000
_cell.length_b   1.000
_cell.length_c   1.000
_cell.angle_alpha   90.00
_cell.angle_beta   90.00
_cell.angle_gamma   90.00
#
_symmetry.space_group_name_H-M   'P 1'
#
loop_
_entity.id
_entity.type
_entity.pdbx_description
1 polymer ?
#
loop_
_entity_poly.entity_id
_entity_poly.type
_entity_poly.pdbx_seq_one_letter_code
_entity_poly.pdbx_strand_id
1 'polypeptide(L)'
;MADLLAMAVDSSIWMNLLAMPASELKQTLESKELREERPKADESLERRHDVDVEAEILDWVDSCGIQGNKSTLLTASEIMVDGGDVENIAEGIWLLAEWASRGTWRCMEGRGFLYLEPYIDGDLEGVDELYSDSTWFAALSTLQGMTPDEYAEAVVLDWMARREDLGETLDQKQDPLILSTMQSHQRLAKSLHRMSRIIDQESLTLLSRREWSSYLLAGFGGFNIGTLLSSAVKEGDS
;
A
#
# COMPACT_ATOMS: atom_id res chain seq x y z
N MET A 1 9.88 -15.02 -3.17
CA MET A 1 10.06 -13.69 -3.80
C MET A 1 9.14 -12.76 -3.04
N ALA A 2 9.59 -11.56 -2.66
CA ALA A 2 8.73 -10.63 -1.93
C ALA A 2 7.69 -10.04 -2.88
N ASP A 3 6.54 -9.63 -2.32
CA ASP A 3 5.56 -8.86 -3.05
C ASP A 3 5.79 -7.35 -2.88
N LEU A 4 5.53 -6.62 -3.96
CA LEU A 4 5.36 -5.17 -3.99
C LEU A 4 3.90 -4.86 -3.67
N LEU A 5 3.70 -4.09 -2.60
CA LEU A 5 2.41 -3.62 -2.13
C LEU A 5 2.26 -2.14 -2.46
N ALA A 6 1.06 -1.75 -2.88
CA ALA A 6 0.69 -0.37 -3.15
C ALA A 6 -0.76 -0.15 -2.70
N MET A 7 -0.93 0.58 -1.60
CA MET A 7 -2.22 0.76 -0.93
C MET A 7 -2.76 2.17 -1.21
N ALA A 8 -4.01 2.25 -1.63
CA ALA A 8 -4.72 3.51 -1.86
C ALA A 8 -5.49 3.90 -0.59
N VAL A 9 -4.93 4.84 0.17
CA VAL A 9 -5.38 5.23 1.51
C VAL A 9 -6.16 6.54 1.46
N ASP A 10 -7.34 6.57 2.08
CA ASP A 10 -8.01 7.82 2.41
C ASP A 10 -7.24 8.49 3.56
N SER A 11 -6.42 9.47 3.20
CA SER A 11 -5.54 10.16 4.16
C SER A 11 -6.33 10.91 5.24
N SER A 12 -7.54 11.38 4.94
CA SER A 12 -8.35 12.10 5.93
C SER A 12 -8.83 11.13 7.01
N ILE A 13 -9.36 9.97 6.60
CA ILE A 13 -9.80 8.94 7.55
C ILE A 13 -8.60 8.39 8.34
N TRP A 14 -7.49 8.11 7.67
CA TRP A 14 -6.30 7.59 8.35
C TRP A 14 -5.75 8.58 9.39
N MET A 15 -5.61 9.86 9.02
CA MET A 15 -5.13 10.89 9.95
C MET A 15 -6.12 11.13 11.10
N ASN A 16 -7.43 10.99 10.88
CA ASN A 16 -8.42 11.04 11.95
C ASN A 16 -8.24 9.89 12.95
N LEU A 17 -8.03 8.66 12.48
CA LEU A 17 -7.73 7.51 13.35
C LEU A 17 -6.45 7.72 14.15
N LEU A 18 -5.42 8.27 13.53
CA LEU A 18 -4.13 8.58 14.16
C LEU A 18 -4.24 9.72 15.19
N ALA A 19 -5.10 10.71 14.94
CA ALA A 19 -5.35 11.84 15.82
C ALA A 19 -6.31 11.51 16.98
N MET A 20 -7.17 10.49 16.81
CA MET A 20 -8.12 10.04 17.81
C MET A 20 -7.40 9.69 19.13
N PRO A 21 -7.96 10.05 20.30
CA PRO A 21 -7.44 9.59 21.57
C PRO A 21 -7.32 8.06 21.61
N ALA A 22 -6.20 7.53 22.12
CA ALA A 22 -5.95 6.08 22.14
C ALA A 22 -7.07 5.28 22.82
N SER A 23 -7.63 5.80 23.91
CA SER A 23 -8.80 5.17 24.58
C SER A 23 -10.07 5.20 23.73
N GLU A 24 -10.28 6.24 22.93
CA GLU A 24 -11.44 6.38 22.05
C GLU A 24 -11.32 5.47 20.83
N LEU A 25 -10.12 5.33 20.26
CA LEU A 25 -9.85 4.37 19.19
C LEU A 25 -10.23 2.95 19.61
N LYS A 26 -9.78 2.53 20.80
CA LYS A 26 -10.13 1.22 21.35
C LYS A 26 -11.65 1.07 21.51
N GLN A 27 -12.29 2.05 22.13
CA GLN A 27 -13.74 2.00 22.40
C GLN A 27 -14.56 1.89 21.11
N THR A 28 -14.20 2.65 20.06
CA THR A 28 -14.94 2.69 18.79
C THR A 28 -14.73 1.43 17.94
N LEU A 29 -13.57 0.75 18.08
CA LEU A 29 -13.35 -0.59 17.54
C LEU A 29 -14.21 -1.63 18.27
N GLU A 30 -14.22 -1.62 19.60
CA GLU A 30 -15.00 -2.57 20.42
C GLU A 30 -16.51 -2.42 20.20
N SER A 31 -17.00 -1.18 20.03
CA SER A 31 -18.41 -0.88 19.73
C SER A 31 -18.78 -1.13 18.26
N LYS A 32 -17.79 -1.37 17.38
CA LYS A 32 -17.91 -1.54 15.92
C LYS A 32 -18.40 -0.30 15.17
N GLU A 33 -18.33 0.87 15.81
CA GLU A 33 -18.76 2.14 15.22
C GLU A 33 -17.88 2.56 14.05
N LEU A 34 -16.58 2.23 14.10
CA LEU A 34 -15.63 2.56 13.01
C LEU A 34 -15.91 1.88 11.67
N ARG A 35 -16.75 0.84 11.64
CA ARG A 35 -17.09 0.14 10.39
C ARG A 35 -17.83 1.04 9.42
N GLU A 36 -18.62 1.99 9.94
CA GLU A 36 -19.36 2.96 9.12
C GLU A 36 -18.44 4.03 8.50
N GLU A 37 -17.26 4.24 9.10
CA GLU A 37 -16.26 5.20 8.62
C GLU A 37 -15.27 4.57 7.63
N ARG A 38 -15.31 3.24 7.45
CA ARG A 38 -14.36 2.56 6.58
C ARG A 38 -14.66 2.90 5.11
N PRO A 39 -13.66 3.32 4.30
CA PRO A 39 -13.88 3.57 2.88
C PRO A 39 -14.43 2.35 2.16
N LYS A 40 -15.31 2.60 1.19
CA LYS A 40 -15.91 1.54 0.38
C LYS A 40 -14.83 0.75 -0.37
N ALA A 41 -15.10 -0.54 -0.58
CA ALA A 41 -14.38 -1.41 -1.51
C ALA A 41 -14.09 -0.78 -2.88
N ASP A 42 -12.86 -0.76 -3.39
CA ASP A 42 -12.67 -0.85 -4.85
C ASP A 42 -12.56 -2.33 -5.25
N GLU A 43 -13.42 -2.78 -6.16
CA GLU A 43 -13.53 -4.18 -6.57
C GLU A 43 -12.30 -4.69 -7.34
N SER A 44 -11.48 -3.78 -7.86
CA SER A 44 -10.26 -4.14 -8.59
C SER A 44 -9.06 -4.36 -7.67
N LEU A 45 -9.14 -4.00 -6.39
CA LEU A 45 -8.06 -4.07 -5.42
C LEU A 45 -8.32 -5.16 -4.37
N GLU A 46 -7.24 -5.69 -3.80
CA GLU A 46 -7.33 -6.63 -2.68
C GLU A 46 -7.61 -5.86 -1.39
N ARG A 47 -8.59 -6.30 -0.59
CA ARG A 47 -8.87 -5.70 0.72
C ARG A 47 -9.33 -6.77 1.70
N ARG A 48 -8.73 -6.77 2.89
CA ARG A 48 -9.11 -7.68 3.98
C ARG A 48 -10.48 -7.34 4.54
N HIS A 49 -11.16 -8.36 5.07
CA HIS A 49 -12.47 -8.19 5.70
C HIS A 49 -12.36 -7.29 6.93
N ASP A 50 -13.43 -6.55 7.20
CA ASP A 50 -13.45 -5.60 8.32
C ASP A 50 -13.18 -6.29 9.66
N VAL A 51 -13.73 -7.49 9.85
CA VAL A 51 -13.54 -8.25 11.10
C VAL A 51 -12.07 -8.62 11.34
N ASP A 52 -11.33 -8.95 10.29
CA ASP A 52 -9.94 -9.40 10.41
C ASP A 52 -9.02 -8.23 10.79
N VAL A 53 -9.15 -7.10 10.07
CA VAL A 53 -8.35 -5.90 10.36
C VAL A 53 -8.71 -5.29 11.71
N GLU A 54 -10.00 -5.28 12.07
CA GLU A 54 -10.48 -4.79 13.38
C GLU A 54 -9.87 -5.58 14.53
N ALA A 55 -9.88 -6.91 14.42
CA ALA A 55 -9.30 -7.79 15.44
C ALA A 55 -7.79 -7.56 15.58
N GLU A 56 -7.06 -7.42 14.48
CA GLU A 56 -5.61 -7.14 14.53
C GLU A 56 -5.29 -5.77 15.10
N ILE A 57 -6.10 -4.74 14.82
CA ILE A 57 -5.92 -3.42 15.45
C ILE A 57 -6.18 -3.51 16.95
N LEU A 58 -7.21 -4.23 17.39
CA LEU A 58 -7.48 -4.43 18.83
C LEU A 58 -6.34 -5.17 19.52
N ASP A 59 -5.84 -6.25 18.91
CA ASP A 59 -4.68 -6.99 19.41
C ASP A 59 -3.42 -6.11 19.47
N TRP A 60 -3.21 -5.25 18.47
CA TRP A 60 -2.14 -4.26 18.46
C TRP A 60 -2.29 -3.24 19.61
N VAL A 61 -3.48 -2.67 19.78
CA VAL A 61 -3.78 -1.70 20.84
C VAL A 61 -3.44 -2.29 22.21
N ASP A 62 -3.86 -3.53 22.46
CA ASP A 62 -3.62 -4.21 23.73
C ASP A 62 -2.15 -4.61 23.93
N SER A 63 -1.50 -5.12 22.90
CA SER A 63 -0.11 -5.59 22.98
C SER A 63 0.91 -4.45 23.10
N CYS A 64 0.69 -3.34 22.39
CA CYS A 64 1.54 -2.15 22.46
C CYS A 64 1.18 -1.24 23.66
N GLY A 65 0.03 -1.44 24.30
CA GLY A 65 -0.42 -0.59 25.41
C GLY A 65 -0.86 0.81 24.95
N ILE A 66 -1.48 0.89 23.77
CA ILE A 66 -2.01 2.13 23.18
C ILE A 66 -3.24 2.56 23.98
N GLN A 67 -3.05 3.46 24.94
CA GLN A 67 -4.11 3.88 25.86
C GLN A 67 -3.96 5.33 26.32
N GLY A 68 -5.05 5.88 26.83
CA GLY A 68 -5.10 7.22 27.39
C GLY A 68 -5.66 8.26 26.42
N ASN A 69 -5.54 9.53 26.83
CA ASN A 69 -6.24 10.66 26.19
C ASN A 69 -5.40 11.37 25.12
N LYS A 70 -4.12 11.00 24.96
CA LYS A 70 -3.28 11.51 23.87
C LYS A 70 -3.71 10.85 22.56
N SER A 71 -3.41 11.49 21.44
CA SER A 71 -3.66 10.89 20.13
C SER A 71 -2.96 9.52 20.02
N THR A 72 -3.55 8.61 19.26
CA THR A 72 -3.00 7.29 18.98
C THR A 72 -1.56 7.39 18.46
N LEU A 73 -1.32 8.30 17.51
CA LEU A 73 0.02 8.49 16.93
C LEU A 73 1.03 8.99 17.96
N LEU A 74 0.67 9.98 18.79
CA LEU A 74 1.59 10.48 19.82
C LEU A 74 1.89 9.39 20.86
N THR A 75 0.86 8.65 21.29
CA THR A 75 1.00 7.53 22.23
C THR A 75 1.94 6.47 21.67
N ALA A 76 1.73 6.03 20.42
CA ALA A 76 2.60 5.09 19.72
C ALA A 76 4.04 5.59 19.62
N SER A 77 4.22 6.88 19.35
CA SER A 77 5.55 7.50 19.19
C SER A 77 6.30 7.62 20.52
N GLU A 78 5.61 7.93 21.62
CA GLU A 78 6.20 7.93 22.97
C GLU A 78 6.64 6.52 23.39
N ILE A 79 5.80 5.50 23.15
CA ILE A 79 6.16 4.10 23.40
C ILE A 79 7.39 3.69 22.58
N MET A 80 7.49 4.14 21.33
CA MET A 80 8.65 3.89 20.47
C MET A 80 9.93 4.50 21.06
N VAL A 81 9.85 5.75 21.56
CA VAL A 81 10.99 6.44 22.19
C VAL A 81 11.39 5.79 23.53
N ASP A 82 10.41 5.29 24.29
CA ASP A 82 10.62 4.60 25.56
C ASP A 82 11.18 3.17 25.39
N GLY A 83 11.50 2.76 24.16
CA GLY A 83 12.16 1.49 23.84
C GLY A 83 11.20 0.34 23.56
N GLY A 84 9.94 0.63 23.21
CA GLY A 84 8.99 -0.35 22.71
C GLY A 84 9.42 -1.01 21.39
N ASP A 85 8.77 -2.11 21.04
CA ASP A 85 9.05 -2.82 19.79
C ASP A 85 8.63 -1.98 18.58
N VAL A 86 9.63 -1.40 17.91
CA VAL A 86 9.44 -0.45 16.81
C VAL A 86 8.66 -1.05 15.64
N GLU A 87 8.87 -2.33 15.31
CA GLU A 87 8.15 -2.96 14.20
C GLU A 87 6.70 -3.22 14.55
N ASN A 88 6.41 -3.69 15.77
CA ASN A 88 5.03 -3.88 16.25
C ASN A 88 4.28 -2.54 16.32
N ILE A 89 4.94 -1.47 16.76
CA ILE A 89 4.36 -0.11 16.78
C ILE A 89 4.04 0.35 15.35
N ALA A 90 4.99 0.24 14.43
CA ALA A 90 4.82 0.65 13.04
C ALA A 90 3.78 -0.21 12.29
N GLU A 91 3.66 -1.49 12.64
CA GLU A 91 2.62 -2.39 12.13
C GLU A 91 1.21 -1.86 12.44
N GLY A 92 0.96 -1.38 13.66
CA GLY A 92 -0.34 -0.78 13.98
C GLY A 92 -0.67 0.47 13.18
N ILE A 93 0.32 1.32 12.93
CA ILE A 93 0.14 2.50 12.06
C ILE A 93 -0.22 2.06 10.64
N TRP A 94 0.38 0.97 10.14
CA TRP A 94 0.01 0.35 8.88
C TRP A 94 -1.40 -0.26 8.89
N LEU A 95 -1.80 -0.95 9.97
CA LEU A 95 -3.15 -1.51 10.11
C LEU A 95 -4.22 -0.44 10.09
N LEU A 96 -3.98 0.72 10.72
CA LEU A 96 -4.87 1.88 10.64
C LEU A 96 -4.94 2.46 9.22
N ALA A 97 -3.83 2.42 8.47
CA ALA A 97 -3.82 2.83 7.07
C ALA A 97 -4.62 1.84 6.19
N GLU A 98 -4.52 0.54 6.48
CA GLU A 98 -5.28 -0.51 5.81
C GLU A 98 -6.78 -0.42 6.12
N TRP A 99 -7.14 -0.06 7.36
CA TRP A 99 -8.51 0.28 7.72
C TRP A 99 -9.04 1.39 6.81
N ALA A 100 -8.30 2.48 6.73
CA ALA A 100 -8.61 3.65 5.92
C ALA A 100 -8.36 3.48 4.41
N SER A 101 -8.17 2.26 3.90
CA SER A 101 -7.86 2.04 2.48
C SER A 101 -9.06 1.64 1.63
N ARG A 102 -9.01 2.02 0.36
CA ARG A 102 -9.86 1.49 -0.73
C ARG A 102 -9.47 0.06 -1.11
N GLY A 103 -8.24 -0.33 -0.80
CA GLY A 103 -7.63 -1.62 -1.10
C GLY A 103 -6.15 -1.47 -1.45
N THR A 104 -5.53 -2.62 -1.72
CA THR A 104 -4.12 -2.78 -2.04
C THR A 104 -3.97 -3.44 -3.41
N TRP A 105 -3.15 -2.84 -4.26
CA TRP A 105 -2.59 -3.49 -5.43
C TRP A 105 -1.33 -4.26 -5.02
N ARG A 106 -1.23 -5.50 -5.48
CA ARG A 106 -0.16 -6.43 -5.10
C ARG A 106 0.36 -7.15 -6.33
N CYS A 107 1.69 -7.23 -6.46
CA CYS A 107 2.32 -8.12 -7.42
C CYS A 107 3.65 -8.66 -6.89
N MET A 108 4.16 -9.74 -7.47
CA MET A 108 5.55 -10.16 -7.21
C MET A 108 6.50 -9.01 -7.57
N GLU A 109 7.43 -8.69 -6.69
CA GLU A 109 8.32 -7.52 -6.82
C GLU A 109 9.04 -7.43 -8.16
N GLY A 110 9.58 -8.55 -8.67
CA GLY A 110 10.26 -8.57 -9.96
C GLY A 110 9.34 -8.25 -11.15
N ARG A 111 8.02 -8.42 -11.01
CA ARG A 111 7.04 -7.96 -12.01
C ARG A 111 6.75 -6.48 -11.90
N GLY A 112 7.09 -5.81 -10.79
CA GLY A 112 6.94 -4.37 -10.61
C GLY A 112 7.59 -3.56 -11.74
N PHE A 113 8.77 -4.00 -12.22
CA PHE A 113 9.46 -3.41 -13.38
C PHE A 113 8.54 -3.37 -14.61
N LEU A 114 7.89 -4.47 -14.95
CA LEU A 114 6.96 -4.55 -16.09
C LEU A 114 5.81 -3.53 -16.01
N TYR A 115 5.36 -3.22 -14.79
CA TYR A 115 4.19 -2.39 -14.57
C TYR A 115 4.52 -0.89 -14.46
N LEU A 116 5.73 -0.54 -14.03
CA LEU A 116 6.12 0.83 -13.70
C LEU A 116 7.23 1.38 -14.62
N GLU A 117 8.28 0.61 -14.87
CA GLU A 117 9.49 1.07 -15.59
C GLU A 117 9.19 1.60 -17.00
N PRO A 118 8.36 0.95 -17.86
CA PRO A 118 8.07 1.49 -19.20
C PRO A 118 7.28 2.81 -19.21
N TYR A 119 6.81 3.26 -18.05
CA TYR A 119 5.89 4.39 -17.90
C TYR A 119 6.51 5.56 -17.14
N ILE A 120 7.82 5.52 -16.91
CA ILE A 120 8.63 6.60 -16.36
C ILE A 120 9.69 7.06 -17.38
N ASP A 121 10.31 8.20 -17.12
CA ASP A 121 11.44 8.68 -17.91
C ASP A 121 12.75 8.02 -17.43
N GLY A 122 13.26 7.06 -18.20
CA GLY A 122 14.51 6.35 -17.91
C GLY A 122 14.30 4.90 -17.46
N ASP A 123 15.40 4.26 -17.07
CA ASP A 123 15.40 2.87 -16.58
C ASP A 123 15.54 2.87 -15.05
N LEU A 124 14.97 1.85 -14.38
CA LEU A 124 15.19 1.65 -12.95
C LEU A 124 16.54 0.95 -12.75
N GLU A 125 17.48 1.56 -12.03
CA GLU A 125 18.82 0.97 -11.81
C GLU A 125 18.78 -0.18 -10.79
N GLY A 126 17.72 -0.29 -10.00
CA GLY A 126 17.57 -1.35 -9.01
C GLY A 126 16.18 -1.45 -8.39
N VAL A 127 16.01 -2.51 -7.60
CA VAL A 127 14.73 -2.85 -6.96
C VAL A 127 14.27 -1.78 -5.97
N ASP A 128 15.20 -1.06 -5.33
CA ASP A 128 14.86 -0.02 -4.35
C ASP A 128 14.10 1.14 -5.01
N GLU A 129 14.28 1.39 -6.31
CA GLU A 129 13.55 2.44 -7.02
C GLU A 129 12.07 2.13 -7.25
N LEU A 130 11.65 0.86 -7.13
CA LEU A 130 10.23 0.48 -7.08
C LEU A 130 9.52 1.03 -5.84
N TYR A 131 10.29 1.49 -4.85
CA TYR A 131 9.80 2.08 -3.60
C TYR A 131 10.12 3.57 -3.51
N SER A 132 10.41 4.23 -4.63
CA SER A 132 10.53 5.69 -4.69
C SER A 132 9.20 6.34 -5.06
N ASP A 133 8.94 7.51 -4.49
CA ASP A 133 7.73 8.27 -4.78
C ASP A 133 7.73 8.79 -6.23
N SER A 134 8.89 9.21 -6.74
CA SER A 134 9.07 9.65 -8.12
C SER A 134 8.67 8.59 -9.14
N THR A 135 9.04 7.31 -8.92
CA THR A 135 8.66 6.21 -9.82
C THR A 135 7.14 6.06 -9.88
N TRP A 136 6.50 6.02 -8.72
CA TRP A 136 5.05 5.86 -8.65
C TRP A 136 4.30 7.05 -9.24
N PHE A 137 4.67 8.29 -8.88
CA PHE A 137 3.98 9.46 -9.38
C PHE A 137 4.14 9.65 -10.89
N ALA A 138 5.34 9.41 -11.43
CA ALA A 138 5.58 9.45 -12.88
C ALA A 138 4.76 8.37 -13.60
N ALA A 139 4.83 7.12 -13.16
CA ALA A 139 4.12 6.01 -13.77
C ALA A 139 2.60 6.26 -13.73
N LEU A 140 2.03 6.53 -12.55
CA LEU A 140 0.59 6.76 -12.41
C LEU A 140 0.11 7.95 -13.27
N SER A 141 0.90 9.02 -13.39
CA SER A 141 0.59 10.16 -14.27
C SER A 141 0.53 9.74 -15.74
N THR A 142 1.47 8.94 -16.21
CA THR A 142 1.44 8.37 -17.57
C THR A 142 0.20 7.49 -17.78
N LEU A 143 -0.13 6.64 -16.81
CA LEU A 143 -1.28 5.73 -16.90
C LEU A 143 -2.63 6.46 -17.01
N GLN A 144 -2.75 7.68 -16.46
CA GLN A 144 -3.98 8.49 -16.59
C GLN A 144 -4.28 8.87 -18.04
N GLY A 145 -3.26 8.93 -18.90
CA GLY A 145 -3.40 9.21 -20.33
C GLY A 145 -3.80 7.99 -21.18
N MET A 146 -3.87 6.79 -20.59
CA MET A 146 -4.19 5.55 -21.27
C MET A 146 -5.59 5.05 -20.89
N THR A 147 -6.19 4.23 -21.74
CA THR A 147 -7.31 3.36 -21.35
C THR A 147 -6.82 2.11 -20.61
N PRO A 148 -7.68 1.44 -19.83
CA PRO A 148 -7.29 0.20 -19.14
C PRO A 148 -6.84 -0.90 -20.12
N ASP A 149 -7.45 -0.98 -21.31
CA ASP A 149 -7.11 -1.98 -22.31
C ASP A 149 -5.78 -1.68 -22.99
N GLU A 150 -5.51 -0.41 -23.34
CA GLU A 150 -4.22 0.00 -23.91
C GLU A 150 -3.06 -0.29 -22.95
N TYR A 151 -3.21 0.03 -21.66
CA TYR A 151 -2.18 -0.27 -20.66
C TYR A 151 -1.97 -1.78 -20.50
N ALA A 152 -3.04 -2.55 -20.37
CA ALA A 152 -2.95 -4.00 -20.21
C ALA A 152 -2.33 -4.70 -21.43
N GLU A 153 -2.64 -4.24 -22.64
CA GLU A 153 -2.03 -4.75 -23.87
C GLU A 153 -0.54 -4.43 -23.93
N ALA A 154 -0.14 -3.19 -23.62
CA ALA A 154 1.26 -2.78 -23.57
C ALA A 154 2.09 -3.63 -22.58
N VAL A 155 1.56 -3.87 -21.37
CA VAL A 155 2.18 -4.74 -20.36
C VAL A 155 2.35 -6.17 -20.88
N VAL A 156 1.34 -6.73 -21.56
CA VAL A 156 1.43 -8.09 -22.09
C VAL A 156 2.46 -8.18 -23.21
N LEU A 157 2.51 -7.20 -24.11
CA LEU A 157 3.47 -7.16 -25.20
C LEU A 157 4.91 -7.05 -24.67
N ASP A 158 5.17 -6.19 -23.68
CA ASP A 158 6.49 -6.06 -23.05
C ASP A 158 6.89 -7.39 -22.35
N TRP A 159 5.95 -8.01 -21.63
CA TRP A 159 6.21 -9.31 -20.99
C TRP A 159 6.56 -10.41 -22.00
N MET A 160 5.85 -10.46 -23.14
CA MET A 160 6.13 -11.42 -24.21
C MET A 160 7.51 -11.16 -24.83
N ALA A 161 7.85 -9.90 -25.12
CA ALA A 161 9.14 -9.52 -25.67
C ALA A 161 10.30 -9.89 -24.72
N ARG A 162 10.20 -9.54 -23.44
CA ARG A 162 11.21 -9.89 -22.43
C ARG A 162 11.39 -11.40 -22.28
N ARG A 163 10.33 -12.20 -22.47
CA ARG A 163 10.43 -13.67 -22.48
C ARG A 163 11.17 -14.18 -23.72
N GLU A 164 10.82 -13.69 -24.91
CA GLU A 164 11.49 -14.08 -26.15
C GLU A 164 12.99 -13.74 -26.11
N ASP A 165 13.36 -12.58 -25.55
CA ASP A 165 14.76 -12.16 -25.37
C ASP A 165 15.55 -13.10 -24.44
N LEU A 166 14.87 -13.75 -23.49
CA LEU A 166 15.44 -14.78 -22.63
C LEU A 166 15.49 -16.17 -23.29
N GLY A 167 15.00 -16.30 -24.52
CA GLY A 167 14.89 -17.57 -25.24
C GLY A 167 13.76 -18.47 -24.73
N GLU A 168 12.82 -17.92 -23.96
CA GLU A 168 11.68 -18.66 -23.42
C GLU A 168 10.59 -18.86 -24.48
N THR A 169 9.84 -19.95 -24.36
CA THR A 169 8.78 -20.30 -25.31
C THR A 169 7.50 -19.50 -25.09
N LEU A 170 6.85 -19.14 -26.20
CA LEU A 170 5.49 -18.60 -26.23
C LEU A 170 4.43 -19.66 -26.61
N ASP A 171 4.85 -20.89 -26.89
CA ASP A 171 3.94 -21.96 -27.28
C ASP A 171 3.27 -22.56 -26.05
N GLN A 172 1.94 -22.42 -25.96
CA GLN A 172 1.14 -23.00 -24.87
C GLN A 172 1.34 -24.53 -24.73
N LYS A 173 1.69 -25.23 -25.81
CA LYS A 173 1.97 -26.68 -25.74
C LYS A 173 3.26 -26.99 -24.97
N GLN A 174 4.18 -26.02 -24.94
CA GLN A 174 5.47 -26.13 -24.27
C GLN A 174 5.41 -25.51 -22.87
N ASP A 175 4.64 -24.42 -22.70
CA ASP A 175 4.34 -23.81 -21.40
C ASP A 175 2.81 -23.70 -21.19
N PRO A 176 2.20 -24.65 -20.44
CA PRO A 176 0.76 -24.65 -20.20
C PRO A 176 0.28 -23.47 -19.34
N LEU A 177 1.18 -22.77 -18.64
CA LEU A 177 0.87 -21.65 -17.76
C LEU A 177 0.91 -20.30 -18.49
N ILE A 178 1.27 -20.27 -19.77
CA ILE A 178 1.46 -18.99 -20.47
C ILE A 178 0.18 -18.16 -20.54
N LEU A 179 -0.96 -18.79 -20.83
CA LEU A 179 -2.24 -18.07 -20.93
C LEU A 179 -2.71 -17.57 -19.56
N SER A 180 -2.55 -18.36 -18.49
CA SER A 180 -2.93 -17.92 -17.15
C SER A 180 -2.02 -16.81 -16.65
N THR A 181 -0.73 -16.84 -17.01
CA THR A 181 0.23 -15.78 -16.71
C THR A 181 -0.12 -14.50 -17.46
N MET A 182 -0.42 -14.58 -18.75
CA MET A 182 -0.90 -13.45 -19.56
C MET A 182 -2.17 -12.83 -18.96
N GLN A 183 -3.16 -13.65 -18.60
CA GLN A 183 -4.40 -13.18 -17.96
C GLN A 183 -4.13 -12.51 -16.61
N SER A 184 -3.14 -13.01 -15.85
CA SER A 184 -2.70 -12.39 -14.61
C SER A 184 -2.10 -11.01 -14.86
N HIS A 185 -1.28 -10.84 -15.91
CA HIS A 185 -0.72 -9.55 -16.28
C HIS A 185 -1.82 -8.56 -16.69
N GLN A 186 -2.77 -9.00 -17.52
CA GLN A 186 -3.92 -8.18 -17.92
C GLN A 186 -4.74 -7.71 -16.70
N ARG A 187 -5.04 -8.61 -15.77
CA ARG A 187 -5.80 -8.28 -14.55
C ARG A 187 -5.06 -7.27 -13.68
N LEU A 188 -3.78 -7.52 -13.40
CA LEU A 188 -2.97 -6.64 -12.54
C LEU A 188 -2.76 -5.27 -13.18
N ALA A 189 -2.52 -5.20 -14.49
CA ALA A 189 -2.42 -3.93 -15.21
C ALA A 189 -3.73 -3.14 -15.13
N LYS A 190 -4.87 -3.76 -15.42
CA LYS A 190 -6.18 -3.10 -15.30
C LYS A 190 -6.47 -2.61 -13.88
N SER A 191 -6.08 -3.39 -12.87
CA SER A 191 -6.20 -3.01 -11.46
C SER A 191 -5.31 -1.82 -11.09
N LEU A 192 -4.04 -1.80 -11.54
CA LEU A 192 -3.13 -0.66 -11.33
C LEU A 192 -3.60 0.61 -12.06
N HIS A 193 -4.12 0.47 -13.28
CA HIS A 193 -4.77 1.58 -13.98
C HIS A 193 -5.98 2.11 -13.20
N ARG A 194 -6.83 1.21 -12.70
CA ARG A 194 -7.95 1.62 -11.83
C ARG A 194 -7.45 2.35 -10.57
N MET A 195 -6.37 1.86 -9.95
CA MET A 195 -5.73 2.51 -8.80
C MET A 195 -5.25 3.93 -9.13
N SER A 196 -4.62 4.15 -10.30
CA SER A 196 -4.16 5.48 -10.72
C SER A 196 -5.31 6.48 -10.84
N ARG A 197 -6.48 6.01 -11.31
CA ARG A 197 -7.68 6.84 -11.48
C ARG A 197 -8.33 7.21 -10.15
N ILE A 198 -8.44 6.27 -9.22
CA ILE A 198 -9.07 6.57 -7.92
C ILE A 198 -8.16 7.43 -7.03
N ILE A 199 -6.83 7.24 -7.10
CA ILE A 199 -5.87 8.09 -6.38
C ILE A 199 -6.05 9.55 -6.79
N ASP A 200 -6.16 9.81 -8.09
CA ASP A 200 -6.36 11.13 -8.65
C ASP A 200 -7.74 11.73 -8.33
N GLN A 201 -8.80 10.97 -8.58
CA GLN A 201 -10.18 11.45 -8.47
C GLN A 201 -10.63 11.70 -7.03
N GLU A 202 -10.18 10.86 -6.10
CA GLU A 202 -10.57 10.90 -4.69
C GLU A 202 -9.47 11.52 -3.81
N SER A 203 -8.37 12.00 -4.39
CA SER A 203 -7.22 12.57 -3.66
C SER A 203 -6.66 11.62 -2.59
N LEU A 204 -6.59 10.32 -2.92
CA LEU A 204 -6.06 9.31 -2.02
C LEU A 204 -4.54 9.39 -1.96
N THR A 205 -3.97 8.93 -0.86
CA THR A 205 -2.52 8.81 -0.69
C THR A 205 -2.07 7.40 -0.99
N LEU A 206 -0.95 7.27 -1.69
CA LEU A 206 -0.33 5.99 -1.97
C LEU A 206 0.66 5.61 -0.87
N LEU A 207 0.48 4.42 -0.29
CA LEU A 207 1.48 3.78 0.57
C LEU A 207 2.07 2.57 -0.15
N SER A 208 3.35 2.62 -0.50
CA SER A 208 4.06 1.45 -1.03
C SER A 208 4.96 0.79 0.01
N ARG A 209 5.07 -0.54 -0.04
CA ARG A 209 5.95 -1.33 0.84
C ARG A 209 6.35 -2.65 0.18
N ARG A 210 7.50 -3.20 0.56
CA ARG A 210 7.86 -4.60 0.33
C ARG A 210 7.23 -5.45 1.44
N GLU A 211 6.57 -6.56 1.09
CA GLU A 211 5.80 -7.39 2.05
C GLU A 211 6.58 -7.75 3.34
N TRP A 212 7.89 -7.97 3.23
CA TRP A 212 8.79 -8.36 4.33
C TRP A 212 9.76 -7.28 4.79
N SER A 213 9.63 -6.04 4.29
CA SER A 213 10.43 -4.93 4.82
C SER A 213 9.77 -4.34 6.06
N SER A 214 10.60 -3.63 6.84
CA SER A 214 10.13 -2.80 7.95
C SER A 214 8.92 -1.95 7.57
N TYR A 215 7.94 -1.88 8.47
CA TYR A 215 6.75 -1.03 8.31
C TYR A 215 7.12 0.46 8.31
N LEU A 216 8.26 0.85 8.91
CA LEU A 216 8.74 2.23 8.91
C LEU A 216 9.01 2.76 7.50
N LEU A 217 9.35 1.88 6.55
CA LEU A 217 9.63 2.23 5.17
C LEU A 217 8.37 2.40 4.33
N ALA A 218 7.18 2.08 4.88
CA ALA A 218 5.94 2.17 4.15
C ALA A 218 5.52 3.62 3.91
N GLY A 219 5.17 3.93 2.66
CA GLY A 219 4.67 5.23 2.26
C GLY A 219 5.74 6.28 1.98
N PHE A 220 5.28 7.42 1.48
CA PHE A 220 6.12 8.47 0.92
C PHE A 220 5.98 9.80 1.68
N GLY A 221 7.03 10.61 1.67
CA GLY A 221 7.02 11.97 2.22
C GLY A 221 6.46 12.04 3.64
N GLY A 222 5.49 12.95 3.86
CA GLY A 222 4.83 13.12 5.15
C GLY A 222 3.89 11.98 5.57
N PHE A 223 3.57 11.06 4.66
CA PHE A 223 2.76 9.86 4.92
C PHE A 223 3.60 8.59 5.09
N ASN A 224 4.93 8.72 5.09
CA ASN A 224 5.80 7.64 5.48
C ASN A 224 5.64 7.35 6.98
N ILE A 225 5.46 6.07 7.34
CA ILE A 225 5.18 5.66 8.74
C ILE A 225 6.31 6.06 9.70
N GLY A 226 7.57 5.86 9.30
CA GLY A 226 8.71 6.27 10.11
C GLY A 226 8.77 7.79 10.33
N THR A 227 8.45 8.57 9.29
CA THR A 227 8.34 10.04 9.38
C THR A 227 7.23 10.46 10.32
N LEU A 228 6.04 9.84 10.25
CA LEU A 228 4.90 10.14 11.11
C LEU A 228 5.23 9.91 12.59
N LEU A 229 5.74 8.72 12.92
CA LEU A 229 6.13 8.36 14.29
C LEU A 229 7.24 9.28 14.83
N SER A 230 8.22 9.63 14.00
CA SER A 230 9.33 10.49 14.43
C SER A 230 8.94 11.96 14.60
N SER A 231 7.90 12.42 13.90
CA SER A 231 7.48 13.82 13.89
C SER A 231 6.52 14.15 15.04
N ALA A 232 5.65 13.21 15.42
CA ALA A 232 4.66 13.41 16.47
C ALA A 232 5.29 13.77 17.83
N VAL A 233 6.43 13.18 18.18
CA VAL A 233 7.16 13.50 19.42
C VAL A 233 7.65 14.95 19.44
N LYS A 234 8.13 15.45 18.29
CA LYS A 234 8.65 16.83 18.19
C LYS A 234 7.56 17.88 18.39
N GLU A 235 6.33 17.56 17.99
CA GLU A 235 5.17 18.45 18.15
C GLU A 235 4.60 18.40 19.58
N GLY A 236 4.69 17.25 20.26
CA GLY A 236 4.22 17.10 21.65
C GLY A 236 5.07 17.83 22.71
N ASP A 237 6.34 18.12 22.40
CA ASP A 237 7.27 18.85 23.27
C ASP A 237 7.24 20.39 23.08
N SER A 238 6.40 20.89 22.16
CA SER A 238 6.27 22.32 21.80
C SER A 238 5.04 22.97 22.44
#